data_AF-A0A523AND6-F1
#
_entry.id   AF-A0A523AND6-F1
#
_cell.length_a   1.000
_cell.length_b   1.000
_cell.length_c   1.000
_cell.angle_alpha   90.00
_cell.angle_beta   90.00
_cell.angle_gamma   90.00
#
_symmetry.space_group_name_H-M   'P 1'
#
loop_
_entity.id
_entity.type
_entity.pdbx_description
1 polymer ?
#
loop_
_entity_poly.entity_id
_entity_poly.type
_entity_poly.pdbx_seq_one_letter_code
_entity_poly.pdbx_strand_id
1 'polypeptide(L)'
;MEGGKMREERGFVFTGMALLLILPCFLLTSSLLVVMERGEEELSVKAVADRVWFTARDAENLVRQMDLYHMQLDNVILAGIARTYERYTGLLVSLTLDNSTVRLEVRDPGGTAKYSSCWQLEG
;
A
#
# COMPACT_ATOMS: atom_id res chain seq x y z
N MET A 1 -23.86 -22.18 63.55
CA MET A 1 -22.80 -22.18 62.52
C MET A 1 -23.46 -21.89 61.17
N GLU A 2 -23.71 -20.62 60.83
CA GLU A 2 -24.40 -20.24 59.59
C GLU A 2 -23.64 -19.22 58.73
N GLY A 3 -22.42 -18.83 59.14
CA GLY A 3 -21.61 -17.83 58.41
C GLY A 3 -20.90 -18.35 57.16
N GLY A 4 -20.92 -19.66 56.88
CA GLY A 4 -20.18 -20.28 55.78
C GLY A 4 -20.90 -20.23 54.42
N LYS A 5 -22.20 -20.54 54.39
CA LYS A 5 -22.98 -20.68 53.14
C LYS A 5 -23.13 -19.38 52.34
N MET A 6 -23.35 -18.24 53.02
CA MET A 6 -23.49 -16.94 52.33
C MET A 6 -22.20 -16.49 51.63
N ARG A 7 -21.04 -16.98 52.08
CA ARG A 7 -19.73 -16.57 51.53
C ARG A 7 -19.41 -17.32 50.24
N GLU A 8 -19.82 -18.58 50.15
CA GLU A 8 -19.67 -19.42 48.94
C GLU A 8 -20.63 -19.00 47.82
N GLU A 9 -21.88 -18.69 48.13
CA GLU A 9 -22.87 -18.22 47.14
C GLU A 9 -22.48 -16.87 46.52
N ARG A 10 -21.97 -15.93 47.33
CA ARG A 10 -21.43 -14.66 46.84
C ARG A 10 -20.19 -14.89 45.97
N GLY A 11 -19.32 -15.81 46.36
CA GLY A 11 -18.13 -16.18 45.57
C GLY A 11 -18.48 -16.73 44.19
N PHE A 12 -19.48 -17.62 44.11
CA PHE A 12 -19.96 -18.22 42.86
C PHE A 12 -20.66 -17.20 41.93
N VAL A 13 -21.47 -16.30 42.49
CA VAL A 13 -22.11 -15.23 41.71
C VAL A 13 -21.07 -14.24 41.17
N PHE A 14 -20.05 -13.90 41.96
CA PHE A 14 -18.94 -13.05 41.50
C PHE A 14 -18.09 -13.73 40.42
N THR A 15 -17.85 -15.04 40.51
CA THR A 15 -17.14 -15.79 39.45
C THR A 15 -17.97 -15.95 38.19
N GLY A 16 -19.29 -16.16 38.31
CA GLY A 16 -20.21 -16.21 37.18
C GLY A 16 -20.33 -14.86 36.45
N MET A 17 -20.42 -13.75 37.19
CA MET A 17 -20.38 -12.40 36.62
C MET A 17 -19.05 -12.09 35.95
N ALA A 18 -17.92 -12.50 36.57
CA ALA A 18 -16.60 -12.35 35.96
C ALA A 18 -16.50 -13.14 34.65
N LEU A 19 -16.97 -14.39 34.61
CA LEU A 19 -17.01 -15.20 33.38
C LEU A 19 -17.90 -14.58 32.29
N LEU A 20 -19.07 -14.05 32.68
CA LEU A 20 -19.97 -13.34 31.77
C LEU A 20 -19.40 -12.03 31.22
N LEU A 21 -18.50 -11.38 31.95
CA LEU A 21 -17.80 -10.16 31.53
C LEU A 21 -16.54 -10.46 30.70
N ILE A 22 -15.88 -11.58 30.94
CA ILE A 22 -14.66 -11.98 30.22
C ILE A 22 -14.98 -12.30 28.75
N LEU A 23 -16.07 -13.01 28.47
CA LEU A 23 -16.45 -13.38 27.11
C LEU A 23 -16.65 -12.17 26.16
N PRO A 24 -17.47 -11.15 26.49
CA PRO A 24 -17.61 -9.96 25.65
C PRO A 24 -16.32 -9.15 25.58
N CYS A 25 -15.50 -9.14 26.64
CA CYS A 25 -14.20 -8.48 26.60
C CYS A 25 -13.27 -9.14 25.56
N PHE A 26 -13.22 -10.47 25.50
CA PHE A 26 -12.47 -11.22 24.49
C PHE A 26 -13.01 -11.00 23.06
N LEU A 27 -14.33 -10.92 22.90
CA LEU A 27 -14.94 -10.63 21.59
C LEU A 27 -14.59 -9.22 21.11
N LEU A 28 -14.58 -8.24 22.01
CA LEU A 28 -14.21 -6.85 21.69
C LEU A 28 -12.73 -6.72 21.33
N THR A 29 -11.83 -7.36 22.08
CA THR A 29 -10.38 -7.31 21.78
C THR A 29 -10.04 -8.03 20.48
N SER A 30 -10.64 -9.20 20.22
CA SER A 30 -10.48 -9.89 18.95
C SER A 30 -10.99 -9.07 17.76
N SER A 31 -12.15 -8.42 17.91
CA SER A 31 -12.70 -7.56 16.85
C SER A 31 -11.81 -6.34 16.60
N LEU A 32 -11.26 -5.72 17.65
CA LEU A 32 -10.30 -4.62 17.55
C LEU A 32 -9.03 -5.03 16.80
N LEU A 33 -8.47 -6.20 17.12
CA LEU A 33 -7.27 -6.71 16.44
C LEU A 33 -7.52 -6.92 14.93
N VAL A 34 -8.65 -7.52 14.56
CA VAL A 34 -9.01 -7.74 13.15
C VAL A 34 -9.19 -6.42 12.40
N VAL A 35 -9.78 -5.40 13.05
CA VAL A 35 -9.94 -4.07 12.44
C VAL A 35 -8.59 -3.37 12.27
N MET A 36 -7.69 -3.48 13.26
CA MET A 36 -6.35 -2.90 13.17
C MET A 36 -5.52 -3.58 12.08
N GLU A 37 -5.53 -4.91 12.01
CA GLU A 37 -4.81 -5.69 11.00
C GLU A 37 -5.28 -5.31 9.58
N ARG A 38 -6.60 -5.26 9.35
CA ARG A 38 -7.15 -4.82 8.05
C ARG A 38 -6.81 -3.36 7.73
N GLY A 39 -6.82 -2.49 8.75
CA GLY A 39 -6.45 -1.09 8.58
C GLY A 39 -4.97 -0.91 8.21
N GLU A 40 -4.08 -1.70 8.82
CA GLU A 40 -2.65 -1.70 8.48
C GLU A 40 -2.40 -2.23 7.07
N GLU A 41 -3.10 -3.30 6.67
CA GLU A 41 -3.03 -3.82 5.30
C GLU A 41 -3.46 -2.77 4.28
N GLU A 42 -4.60 -2.09 4.50
CA GLU A 42 -5.11 -1.05 3.62
C GLU A 42 -4.15 0.15 3.51
N LEU A 43 -3.56 0.57 4.63
CA LEU A 43 -2.52 1.61 4.64
C LEU A 43 -1.27 1.18 3.88
N SER A 44 -0.85 -0.08 4.00
CA SER A 44 0.32 -0.60 3.29
C SER A 44 0.09 -0.63 1.76
N VAL A 45 -1.07 -1.12 1.33
CA VAL A 45 -1.44 -1.19 -0.09
C VAL A 45 -1.55 0.21 -0.67
N LYS A 46 -2.19 1.13 0.06
CA LYS A 46 -2.29 2.53 -0.35
C LYS A 46 -0.91 3.19 -0.47
N ALA A 47 -0.01 2.98 0.49
CA ALA A 47 1.33 3.53 0.43
C ALA A 47 2.13 3.02 -0.78
N VAL A 48 2.00 1.74 -1.12
CA VAL A 48 2.62 1.16 -2.33
C VAL A 48 1.99 1.74 -3.60
N ALA A 49 0.66 1.87 -3.64
CA ALA A 49 -0.05 2.45 -4.77
C ALA A 49 0.33 3.94 -4.98
N ASP A 50 0.36 4.73 -3.91
CA ASP A 50 0.75 6.15 -3.94
C ASP A 50 2.19 6.30 -4.43
N ARG A 51 3.10 5.43 -3.98
CA ARG A 51 4.50 5.41 -4.46
C ARG A 51 4.59 5.09 -5.95
N VAL A 52 3.90 4.04 -6.42
CA VAL A 52 3.85 3.68 -7.85
C VAL A 52 3.28 4.83 -8.68
N TRP A 53 2.19 5.45 -8.22
CA TRP A 53 1.56 6.56 -8.91
C TRP A 53 2.45 7.80 -8.97
N PHE A 54 3.08 8.18 -7.86
CA PHE A 54 3.97 9.33 -7.79
C PHE A 54 5.19 9.14 -8.71
N THR A 55 5.83 7.97 -8.67
CA THR A 55 6.96 7.65 -9.55
C THR A 55 6.55 7.68 -11.02
N ALA A 56 5.38 7.14 -11.36
CA ALA A 56 4.90 7.18 -12.74
C ALA A 56 4.63 8.61 -13.21
N ARG A 57 3.99 9.44 -12.37
CA ARG A 57 3.67 10.82 -12.69
C ARG A 57 4.93 11.67 -12.86
N ASP A 58 5.93 11.46 -12.02
CA ASP A 58 7.21 12.13 -12.09
C ASP A 58 7.98 11.76 -13.37
N ALA A 59 8.06 10.47 -13.70
CA ALA A 59 8.69 10.00 -14.94
C ALA A 59 7.97 10.52 -16.19
N GLU A 60 6.63 10.53 -16.19
CA GLU A 60 5.84 11.11 -17.28
C GLU A 60 6.13 12.61 -17.46
N ASN A 61 6.15 13.36 -16.36
CA ASN A 61 6.44 14.79 -16.40
C ASN A 61 7.87 15.06 -16.89
N LEU A 62 8.85 14.27 -16.47
CA LEU A 62 10.23 14.38 -16.94
C LEU A 62 10.30 14.20 -18.46
N VAL A 63 9.66 13.15 -19.00
CA VAL A 63 9.64 12.90 -20.45
C VAL A 63 8.93 14.02 -21.21
N ARG A 64 7.79 14.51 -20.70
CA ARG A 64 7.08 15.65 -21.31
C ARG A 64 7.90 16.94 -21.29
N GLN A 65 8.66 17.19 -20.22
CA GLN A 65 9.58 18.33 -20.17
C GLN A 65 10.71 18.17 -21.18
N MET A 66 11.27 16.97 -21.32
CA MET A 66 12.30 16.70 -22.33
C MET A 66 11.80 16.97 -23.75
N ASP A 67 10.56 16.60 -24.04
CA ASP A 67 9.89 16.88 -25.31
C ASP A 67 9.71 18.40 -25.53
N LEU A 68 9.19 19.10 -24.52
CA LEU A 68 8.96 20.56 -24.55
C LEU A 68 10.25 21.37 -24.72
N TYR A 69 11.39 20.86 -24.24
CA TYR A 69 12.70 21.48 -24.43
C TYR A 69 13.46 20.97 -25.67
N HIS A 70 12.79 20.21 -26.55
CA HIS A 70 13.36 19.60 -27.76
C HIS A 70 14.64 18.79 -27.49
N MET A 71 14.70 18.12 -26.33
CA MET A 71 15.78 17.20 -26.02
C MET A 71 15.65 15.92 -26.84
N GLN A 72 16.77 15.28 -27.14
CA GLN A 72 16.74 14.00 -27.85
C GLN A 72 16.10 12.93 -26.95
N LEU A 73 14.97 12.40 -27.41
CA LEU A 73 14.28 11.26 -26.83
C LEU A 73 14.63 10.01 -27.63
N ASP A 74 15.51 9.19 -27.06
CA ASP A 74 15.88 7.89 -27.59
C ASP A 74 15.62 6.80 -26.54
N ASN A 75 15.38 5.59 -27.02
CA ASN A 75 15.17 4.41 -26.18
C ASN A 75 16.34 4.16 -25.22
N VAL A 76 17.57 4.52 -25.59
CA VAL A 76 18.74 4.41 -24.71
C VAL A 76 18.63 5.36 -23.51
N ILE A 77 18.19 6.60 -23.75
CA ILE A 77 18.03 7.61 -22.69
C ILE A 77 16.86 7.23 -21.78
N LEU A 78 15.73 6.83 -22.37
CA LEU A 78 14.56 6.36 -21.64
C LEU A 78 14.87 5.14 -20.76
N ALA A 79 15.66 4.18 -21.27
CA ALA A 79 16.14 3.05 -20.49
C ALA A 79 17.07 3.48 -19.34
N GLY A 80 17.90 4.51 -19.55
CA GLY A 80 18.72 5.10 -18.50
C GLY A 80 17.90 5.76 -17.39
N ILE A 81 16.87 6.52 -17.77
CA ILE A 81 15.91 7.12 -16.84
C ILE A 81 15.18 6.03 -16.06
N ALA A 82 14.65 5.01 -16.75
CA ALA A 82 13.97 3.87 -16.14
C ALA A 82 14.84 3.22 -15.06
N ARG A 83 16.07 2.81 -15.40
CA ARG A 83 17.03 2.20 -14.44
C ARG A 83 17.34 3.10 -13.25
N THR A 84 17.35 4.41 -13.45
CA THR A 84 17.57 5.38 -12.37
C THR A 84 16.40 5.36 -11.40
N TYR A 85 15.17 5.43 -11.90
CA TYR A 85 13.98 5.29 -11.07
C TYR A 85 13.90 3.94 -10.36
N GLU A 86 14.25 2.83 -11.03
CA GLU A 86 14.30 1.51 -10.40
C GLU A 86 15.31 1.44 -9.24
N ARG A 87 16.44 2.15 -9.36
CA ARG A 87 17.46 2.17 -8.31
C ARG A 87 17.05 3.01 -7.10
N TYR A 88 16.42 4.17 -7.32
CA TYR A 88 16.05 5.10 -6.25
C TYR A 88 14.77 4.70 -5.53
N THR A 89 13.78 4.27 -6.30
CA THR A 89 12.52 3.73 -5.80
C THR A 89 12.62 2.27 -6.16
N GLY A 90 12.85 1.28 -5.31
CA GLY A 90 12.90 -0.14 -5.75
C GLY A 90 11.61 -0.69 -6.41
N LEU A 91 11.14 -0.09 -7.50
CA LEU A 91 10.00 -0.40 -8.37
C LEU A 91 10.56 -0.85 -9.71
N LEU A 92 9.79 -1.63 -10.45
CA LEU A 92 10.10 -2.01 -11.82
C LEU A 92 9.55 -0.93 -12.76
N VAL A 93 10.43 -0.33 -13.56
CA VAL A 93 10.08 0.80 -14.43
C VAL A 93 10.50 0.47 -15.85
N SER A 94 9.56 0.58 -16.78
CA SER A 94 9.80 0.40 -18.21
C SER A 94 9.34 1.64 -18.96
N LEU A 95 10.26 2.28 -19.67
CA LEU A 95 9.96 3.32 -20.65
C LEU A 95 10.40 2.85 -22.02
N THR A 96 9.49 2.94 -22.99
CA THR A 96 9.75 2.59 -24.39
C THR A 96 9.15 3.65 -25.30
N LEU A 97 9.87 3.98 -26.36
CA LEU A 97 9.45 4.87 -27.43
C LEU A 97 9.25 4.05 -28.70
N ASP A 98 8.03 4.07 -29.23
CA ASP A 98 7.63 3.43 -30.48
C ASP A 98 6.84 4.41 -31.34
N ASN A 99 7.37 4.77 -32.52
CA ASN A 99 6.72 5.69 -33.47
C ASN A 99 6.14 6.96 -32.80
N SER A 100 6.97 7.68 -32.03
CA SER A 100 6.59 8.89 -31.26
C SER A 100 5.58 8.65 -30.14
N THR A 101 5.26 7.40 -29.82
CA THR A 101 4.43 7.01 -28.67
C THR A 101 5.33 6.55 -27.54
N VAL A 102 5.26 7.23 -26.40
CA VAL A 102 5.93 6.79 -25.18
C VAL A 102 4.98 5.89 -24.39
N ARG A 103 5.46 4.70 -24.05
CA ARG A 103 4.80 3.79 -23.13
C ARG A 103 5.60 3.72 -21.84
N LEU A 104 4.94 4.07 -20.73
CA LEU A 104 5.46 3.96 -19.38
C LEU A 104 4.71 2.86 -18.64
N GLU A 105 5.46 1.98 -18.00
CA GLU A 105 4.96 1.00 -17.05
C GLU A 105 5.75 1.11 -15.75
N VAL A 106 5.05 1.26 -14.63
CA VAL A 106 5.64 1.24 -13.29
C VAL A 106 4.92 0.18 -12.48
N ARG A 107 5.67 -0.72 -11.87
CA ARG A 107 5.13 -1.85 -11.11
C ARG A 107 5.88 -2.05 -9.81
N ASP A 108 5.15 -2.36 -8.76
CA ASP A 108 5.73 -2.88 -7.53
C ASP A 108 6.26 -4.31 -7.74
N PRO A 109 7.52 -4.64 -7.39
CA PRO A 109 8.06 -5.99 -7.54
C PRO A 109 7.27 -7.04 -6.73
N GLY A 110 6.60 -6.64 -5.65
CA GLY A 110 5.68 -7.49 -4.89
C GLY A 110 4.33 -7.76 -5.58
N GLY A 111 4.04 -7.09 -6.70
CA GLY A 111 2.80 -7.25 -7.45
C GLY A 111 1.60 -6.51 -6.86
N THR A 112 1.80 -5.68 -5.83
CA THR A 112 0.73 -5.01 -5.09
C THR A 112 0.04 -3.91 -5.91
N ALA A 113 0.82 -3.20 -6.74
CA ALA A 113 0.32 -2.11 -7.56
C ALA A 113 1.03 -2.05 -8.92
N LYS A 114 0.30 -1.63 -9.95
CA LYS A 114 0.82 -1.38 -11.30
C LYS A 114 0.16 -0.12 -11.87
N TYR A 115 0.96 0.69 -12.54
CA TYR A 115 0.52 1.80 -13.36
C TYR A 115 1.05 1.63 -14.79
N SER A 116 0.23 1.93 -15.78
CA SER A 116 0.63 1.94 -17.18
C SER A 116 -0.06 3.06 -17.92
N SER A 117 0.70 3.81 -18.70
CA SER A 117 0.17 4.85 -19.57
C SER A 117 0.89 4.87 -20.91
N CYS A 118 0.20 5.36 -21.93
CA CYS A 118 0.75 5.61 -23.25
C CYS A 118 0.27 6.97 -23.75
N TRP A 119 1.20 7.76 -24.28
CA TRP A 119 0.90 9.07 -24.84
C TRP A 119 1.81 9.35 -26.04
N GLN A 120 1.38 10.25 -26.90
CA GLN A 120 2.16 10.70 -28.05
C GLN A 120 2.96 11.94 -27.68
N LEU A 121 4.16 12.04 -28.24
CA LEU A 121 4.99 13.24 -28.18
C LEU A 121 4.52 14.20 -29.27
N GLU A 122 4.30 15.46 -28.89
CA GLU A 122 3.92 16.53 -29.81
C GLU A 122 5.22 17.24 -30.20
N GLY A 123 5.93 16.66 -31.18
CA GLY A 123 7.24 17.17 -31.63
C GLY A 123 7.23 18.61 -32.10
#